data_AF-A0A974HQ50-F1
#
_entry.id   AF-A0A974HQ50-F1
#
_cell.length_a   1.000
_cell.length_b   1.000
_cell.length_c   1.000
_cell.angle_alpha   90.00
_cell.angle_beta   90.00
_cell.angle_gamma   90.00
#
_symmetry.space_group_name_H-M   'P 1'
#
loop_
_entity.id
_entity.type
_entity.pdbx_description
1 polymer ?
#
loop_
_entity_poly.entity_id
_entity_poly.type
_entity_poly.pdbx_seq_one_letter_code
_entity_poly.pdbx_strand_id
1 'polypeptide(L)'
;MGGSESTGRKVSFGMDEEERVRVLRGVRLSDEVVTRMKDQSTWAASGAASGSATVPSKVGSSASHPAAASKDGAHKPTAAGVGHQYAEEDLYRRYEREQTLIQEELARLAKREKDAAHQRLSTSILREKKMADQERRKAEHLPADLDEWAKDLEQKEAELQSLNTFYREQLSSIEKKNLEIYRLTEEQFHTAATNAELRVKQRSYDPVCMDLQSNILKCYAENKQERLNCSDLAKEYQKCVSAAQKNLLFNHG
;
A
#
# COMPACT_ATOMS: atom_id res chain seq x y z
N MET A 1 -2.08 26.45 28.16
CA MET A 1 -2.73 26.44 26.83
C MET A 1 -2.96 24.99 26.47
N GLY A 2 -4.21 24.55 26.48
CA GLY A 2 -4.58 23.15 26.27
C GLY A 2 -4.96 22.84 24.83
N GLY A 3 -4.67 21.60 24.43
CA GLY A 3 -5.50 20.79 23.53
C GLY A 3 -5.35 21.00 22.03
N SER A 4 -4.55 20.17 21.38
CA SER A 4 -4.88 19.65 20.04
C SER A 4 -4.30 18.26 19.83
N GLU A 5 -4.88 17.27 20.52
CA GLU A 5 -4.85 15.89 20.03
C GLU A 5 -5.97 15.75 18.97
N SER A 6 -5.61 15.98 17.71
CA SER A 6 -6.40 15.48 16.58
C SER A 6 -5.70 14.28 16.00
N THR A 7 -6.03 13.10 16.52
CA THR A 7 -5.74 11.82 15.87
C THR A 7 -6.37 11.84 14.48
N GLY A 8 -5.54 12.00 13.45
CA GLY A 8 -5.99 12.00 12.05
C GLY A 8 -6.82 10.75 11.75
N ARG A 9 -8.04 10.94 11.24
CA ARG A 9 -8.90 9.84 10.79
C ARG A 9 -8.17 9.05 9.71
N LYS A 10 -7.79 7.81 9.99
CA LYS A 10 -7.18 6.90 9.00
C LYS A 10 -8.25 6.54 7.96
N VAL A 11 -8.02 6.98 6.72
CA VAL A 11 -8.84 6.66 5.54
C VAL A 11 -8.03 5.76 4.62
N SER A 12 -8.68 4.73 4.10
CA SER A 12 -8.07 3.74 3.24
C SER A 12 -8.66 3.86 1.84
N PHE A 13 -7.84 3.75 0.80
CA PHE A 13 -8.31 3.73 -0.59
C PHE A 13 -8.44 2.27 -1.05
N GLY A 14 -9.56 1.93 -1.69
CA GLY A 14 -9.82 0.63 -2.32
C GLY A 14 -10.45 0.83 -3.69
N MET A 15 -10.23 -0.12 -4.61
CA MET A 15 -10.87 -0.13 -5.93
C MET A 15 -12.12 -1.01 -5.87
N ASP A 16 -13.22 -0.59 -6.51
CA ASP A 16 -14.44 -1.39 -6.64
C ASP A 16 -14.38 -2.34 -7.85
N GLU A 17 -15.45 -3.12 -8.06
CA GLU A 17 -15.56 -4.10 -9.15
C GLU A 17 -15.53 -3.45 -10.55
N GLU A 18 -15.70 -2.13 -10.62
CA GLU A 18 -15.59 -1.32 -11.84
C GLU A 18 -14.33 -0.46 -11.87
N GLU A 19 -13.29 -0.83 -11.11
CA GLU A 19 -11.98 -0.19 -11.05
C GLU A 19 -11.98 1.28 -10.55
N ARG A 20 -13.03 1.74 -9.88
CA ARG A 20 -13.13 3.10 -9.35
C ARG A 20 -12.56 3.19 -7.94
N VAL A 21 -11.74 4.21 -7.69
CA VAL A 21 -11.15 4.47 -6.36
C VAL A 21 -12.23 4.97 -5.39
N ARG A 22 -12.51 4.20 -4.34
CA ARG A 22 -13.41 4.55 -3.24
C ARG A 22 -12.62 4.78 -1.95
N VAL A 23 -13.04 5.80 -1.20
CA VAL A 23 -12.49 6.11 0.13
C VAL A 23 -13.26 5.31 1.17
N LEU A 24 -12.66 4.24 1.68
CA LEU A 24 -13.22 3.43 2.75
C LEU A 24 -12.85 4.04 4.10
N ARG A 25 -13.87 4.37 4.88
CA ARG A 25 -13.73 4.90 6.23
C ARG A 25 -13.47 3.73 7.19
N GLY A 26 -12.20 3.39 7.37
CA GLY A 26 -11.77 2.27 8.22
C GLY A 26 -10.28 1.99 8.09
N VAL A 27 -9.73 1.18 8.99
CA VAL A 27 -8.34 0.72 8.95
C VAL A 27 -8.27 -0.48 8.00
N ARG A 28 -7.59 -0.34 6.85
CA ARG A 28 -7.35 -1.45 5.94
C ARG A 28 -6.28 -2.37 6.54
N LEU A 29 -6.62 -3.64 6.71
CA LEU A 29 -5.67 -4.68 7.10
C LEU A 29 -4.73 -4.93 5.91
N SER A 30 -3.45 -5.20 6.17
CA SER A 30 -2.50 -5.56 5.10
C SER A 30 -2.91 -6.88 4.45
N ASP A 31 -2.57 -7.06 3.18
CA ASP A 31 -2.94 -8.25 2.40
C ASP A 31 -2.43 -9.55 3.06
N GLU A 32 -1.33 -9.46 3.80
CA GLU A 32 -0.76 -10.55 4.59
C GLU A 32 -1.65 -10.95 5.80
N VAL A 33 -2.25 -9.96 6.48
CA VAL A 33 -3.19 -10.21 7.60
C VAL A 33 -4.52 -10.74 7.08
N VAL A 34 -4.99 -10.22 5.94
CA VAL A 34 -6.21 -10.70 5.28
C VAL A 34 -6.06 -12.15 4.82
N THR A 35 -4.93 -12.49 4.20
CA THR A 35 -4.63 -13.87 3.78
C THR A 35 -4.59 -14.80 4.98
N ARG A 36 -3.94 -14.39 6.08
CA ARG A 36 -3.86 -15.19 7.31
C ARG A 36 -5.23 -15.43 7.96
N MET A 37 -6.12 -14.43 7.96
CA MET A 37 -7.49 -14.60 8.47
C MET A 37 -8.34 -15.49 7.56
N LYS A 38 -8.09 -15.46 6.25
CA LYS A 38 -8.76 -16.32 5.26
C LYS A 38 -8.32 -17.78 5.40
N ASP A 39 -7.03 -18.02 5.60
CA ASP A 39 -6.49 -19.36 5.90
C ASP A 39 -6.96 -19.87 7.27
N GLN A 40 -7.15 -18.95 8.23
CA GLN A 40 -7.80 -19.22 9.50
C GLN A 40 -9.34 -19.30 9.41
N SER A 41 -9.93 -19.26 8.22
CA SER A 41 -11.34 -19.60 8.01
C SER A 41 -11.49 -20.91 7.24
N THR A 42 -10.51 -21.25 6.39
CA THR A 42 -10.47 -22.51 5.64
C THR A 42 -10.11 -23.72 6.52
N TRP A 43 -9.31 -23.57 7.58
CA TRP A 43 -9.10 -24.67 8.57
C TRP A 43 -10.35 -25.00 9.39
N ALA A 44 -11.26 -24.04 9.62
CA ALA A 44 -12.52 -24.27 10.33
C ALA A 44 -13.59 -24.92 9.42
N ALA A 45 -13.56 -24.63 8.12
CA ALA A 45 -14.46 -25.25 7.14
C ALA A 45 -13.99 -26.62 6.62
N SER A 46 -12.72 -26.99 6.86
CA SER A 46 -12.15 -28.30 6.47
C SER A 46 -11.99 -29.26 7.66
N GLY A 47 -12.43 -28.87 8.86
CA GLY A 47 -12.31 -29.64 10.09
C GLY A 47 -13.45 -30.62 10.35
N ALA A 48 -13.74 -31.51 9.39
CA ALA A 48 -14.59 -32.68 9.62
C ALA A 48 -14.06 -33.91 8.87
N ALA A 49 -12.77 -34.21 9.02
CA ALA A 49 -12.24 -35.56 8.83
C ALA A 49 -10.83 -35.68 9.44
N SER A 50 -10.69 -36.59 10.41
CA SER A 50 -9.47 -37.25 10.85
C SER A 50 -8.28 -36.39 11.33
N GLY A 51 -8.26 -36.14 12.64
CA GLY A 51 -7.03 -35.93 13.40
C GLY A 51 -6.80 -37.10 14.36
N SER A 52 -6.07 -38.14 13.93
CA SER A 52 -5.39 -39.06 14.84
C SER A 52 -3.90 -38.80 14.69
N ALA A 53 -3.34 -38.05 15.65
CA ALA A 53 -1.90 -37.90 15.80
C ALA A 53 -1.37 -39.13 16.54
N THR A 54 -0.71 -40.04 15.82
CA THR A 54 0.05 -41.13 16.41
C THR A 54 1.55 -40.86 16.33
N VAL A 55 2.12 -40.68 17.51
CA VAL A 55 3.55 -40.74 17.84
C VAL A 55 4.06 -42.15 17.55
N PRO A 56 5.22 -42.38 16.89
CA PRO A 56 5.83 -43.70 16.91
C PRO A 56 6.66 -43.84 18.19
N SER A 57 5.98 -44.20 19.29
CA SER A 57 6.61 -44.80 20.44
C SER A 57 6.97 -46.25 20.11
N LYS A 58 8.26 -46.52 20.14
CA LYS A 58 8.87 -47.85 20.09
C LYS A 58 8.31 -48.70 21.25
N VAL A 59 7.46 -49.67 20.94
CA VAL A 59 7.06 -50.71 21.88
C VAL A 59 7.27 -52.06 21.20
N GLY A 60 8.29 -52.77 21.68
CA GLY A 60 8.36 -54.21 21.53
C GLY A 60 7.38 -54.86 22.48
N SER A 61 6.65 -55.85 21.98
CA SER A 61 5.94 -56.87 22.75
C SER A 61 6.25 -58.19 22.05
N SER A 62 6.99 -59.10 22.67
CA SER A 62 6.56 -60.03 23.73
C SER A 62 5.74 -61.20 23.18
N ALA A 63 6.34 -62.39 23.23
CA ALA A 63 5.72 -63.68 23.54
C ALA A 63 6.86 -64.73 23.64
N SER A 64 7.36 -65.06 24.83
CA SER A 64 6.91 -66.17 25.72
C SER A 64 7.08 -67.56 25.10
N HIS A 65 8.17 -68.28 25.44
CA HIS A 65 8.25 -69.43 26.41
C HIS A 65 7.65 -70.75 25.86
N PRO A 66 8.27 -71.95 26.10
CA PRO A 66 8.57 -72.52 27.42
C PRO A 66 9.99 -73.16 27.55
N ALA A 67 10.64 -73.13 28.71
CA ALA A 67 10.58 -74.04 29.87
C ALA A 67 11.28 -75.39 29.68
N ALA A 68 12.28 -75.66 30.54
CA ALA A 68 12.34 -76.81 31.47
C ALA A 68 13.75 -77.37 31.69
N ALA A 69 13.95 -77.78 32.95
CA ALA A 69 14.93 -78.74 33.47
C ALA A 69 16.37 -78.26 33.74
N SER A 70 16.57 -77.66 34.91
CA SER A 70 17.71 -78.05 35.75
C SER A 70 17.31 -79.28 36.57
N LYS A 71 18.06 -80.36 36.42
CA LYS A 71 18.05 -81.52 37.32
C LYS A 71 19.42 -81.63 37.99
N ASP A 72 19.38 -81.98 39.26
CA ASP A 72 20.46 -82.56 40.04
C ASP A 72 21.18 -83.69 39.30
N GLY A 73 22.45 -83.91 39.65
CA GLY A 73 23.16 -85.12 39.29
C GLY A 73 24.67 -84.99 39.35
N ALA A 74 25.22 -84.93 40.56
CA ALA A 74 26.63 -85.21 40.79
C ALA A 74 26.92 -86.68 40.39
N HIS A 75 27.66 -86.90 39.31
CA HIS A 75 28.44 -88.13 39.11
C HIS A 75 29.74 -87.80 38.38
N LYS A 76 30.84 -87.92 39.12
CA LYS A 76 32.22 -87.99 38.62
C LYS A 76 32.35 -89.23 37.70
N PRO A 77 33.20 -89.17 36.66
CA PRO A 77 34.40 -89.97 36.77
C PRO A 77 35.66 -89.22 36.31
N THR A 78 36.69 -89.43 37.11
CA THR A 78 38.10 -89.19 36.85
C THR A 78 38.59 -89.99 35.65
N ALA A 79 39.26 -89.34 34.70
CA ALA A 79 40.32 -89.90 33.87
C ALA A 79 41.12 -88.70 33.33
N ALA A 80 42.34 -88.45 33.83
CA ALA A 80 43.58 -88.82 33.13
C ALA A 80 43.54 -88.31 31.68
N GLY A 81 44.19 -87.20 31.34
CA GLY A 81 45.65 -87.12 31.25
C GLY A 81 46.09 -87.79 29.94
N VAL A 82 46.62 -86.98 29.01
CA VAL A 82 47.07 -87.31 27.62
C VAL A 82 46.03 -86.93 26.53
N GLY A 83 45.82 -85.62 26.32
CA GLY A 83 44.99 -85.11 25.21
C GLY A 83 45.08 -83.60 24.94
N HIS A 84 46.06 -82.90 25.54
CA HIS A 84 46.10 -81.44 25.54
C HIS A 84 46.65 -80.84 24.24
N GLN A 85 47.55 -81.54 23.54
CA GLN A 85 48.20 -81.03 22.31
C GLN A 85 47.26 -81.10 21.09
N TYR A 86 46.52 -82.20 20.92
CA TYR A 86 45.54 -82.34 19.84
C TYR A 86 44.30 -81.44 20.04
N ALA A 87 43.92 -81.16 21.29
CA ALA A 87 42.82 -80.23 21.60
C ALA A 87 43.19 -78.77 21.29
N GLU A 88 44.46 -78.39 21.44
CA GLU A 88 44.94 -77.03 21.17
C GLU A 88 45.05 -76.75 19.67
N GLU A 89 45.60 -77.67 18.87
CA GLU A 89 45.65 -77.55 17.40
C GLU A 89 44.26 -77.45 16.77
N ASP A 90 43.28 -78.19 17.29
CA ASP A 90 41.89 -78.13 16.82
C ASP A 90 41.23 -76.77 17.11
N LEU A 91 41.58 -76.13 18.22
CA LEU A 91 41.12 -74.77 18.56
C LEU A 91 41.72 -73.73 17.61
N TYR A 92 43.03 -73.81 17.32
CA TYR A 92 43.67 -72.93 16.35
C TYR A 92 43.07 -73.07 14.94
N ARG A 93 42.81 -74.30 14.46
CA ARG A 93 42.13 -74.50 13.18
C ARG A 93 40.70 -73.96 13.16
N ARG A 94 39.99 -73.95 14.29
CA ARG A 94 38.64 -73.33 14.38
C ARG A 94 38.76 -71.81 14.32
N TYR A 95 39.70 -71.23 15.06
CA TYR A 95 39.96 -69.80 15.06
C TYR A 95 40.33 -69.28 13.66
N GLU A 96 41.22 -69.96 12.94
CA GLU A 96 41.58 -69.57 11.57
C GLU A 96 40.38 -69.63 10.62
N ARG A 97 39.56 -70.66 10.72
CA ARG A 97 38.30 -70.77 9.95
C ARG A 97 37.35 -69.62 10.30
N GLU A 98 37.18 -69.30 11.57
CA GLU A 98 36.37 -68.16 12.01
C GLU A 98 36.93 -66.82 11.47
N GLN A 99 38.25 -66.63 11.48
CA GLN A 99 38.89 -65.45 10.90
C GLN A 99 38.62 -65.33 9.39
N THR A 100 38.70 -66.43 8.64
CA THR A 100 38.39 -66.40 7.20
C THR A 100 36.93 -66.06 6.93
N LEU A 101 35.99 -66.60 7.72
CA LEU A 101 34.56 -66.30 7.60
C LEU A 101 34.27 -64.82 7.93
N ILE A 102 34.91 -64.29 8.98
CA ILE A 102 34.77 -62.88 9.35
C ILE A 102 35.34 -61.98 8.24
N GLN A 103 36.51 -62.29 7.69
CA GLN A 103 37.09 -61.52 6.58
C GLN A 103 36.21 -61.57 5.33
N GLU A 104 35.63 -62.72 5.00
CA GLU A 104 34.72 -62.88 3.87
C GLU A 104 33.43 -62.06 4.06
N GLU A 105 32.82 -62.10 5.25
CA GLU A 105 31.63 -61.30 5.56
C GLU A 105 31.91 -59.80 5.52
N LEU A 106 33.06 -59.35 6.03
CA LEU A 106 33.49 -57.96 5.91
C LEU A 106 33.68 -57.53 4.45
N ALA A 107 34.32 -58.37 3.64
CA ALA A 107 34.49 -58.10 2.21
C ALA A 107 33.15 -58.02 1.47
N ARG A 108 32.21 -58.90 1.82
CA ARG A 108 30.85 -58.92 1.28
C ARG A 108 30.04 -57.69 1.68
N LEU A 109 30.14 -57.25 2.94
CA LEU A 109 29.52 -56.01 3.42
C LEU A 109 30.13 -54.79 2.73
N ALA A 110 31.45 -54.69 2.66
CA ALA A 110 32.14 -53.60 1.99
C ALA A 110 31.76 -53.50 0.50
N LYS A 111 31.57 -54.62 -0.19
CA LYS A 111 31.07 -54.64 -1.58
C LYS A 111 29.65 -54.09 -1.67
N ARG A 112 28.74 -54.53 -0.80
CA ARG A 112 27.36 -54.03 -0.76
C ARG A 112 27.29 -52.53 -0.48
N GLU A 113 28.10 -52.03 0.45
CA GLU A 113 28.18 -50.60 0.74
C GLU A 113 28.69 -49.81 -0.46
N LYS A 114 29.73 -50.30 -1.15
CA LYS A 114 30.23 -49.67 -2.38
C LYS A 114 29.18 -49.64 -3.49
N ASP A 115 28.47 -50.75 -3.71
CA ASP A 115 27.42 -50.85 -4.72
C ASP A 115 26.24 -49.93 -4.38
N ALA A 116 25.81 -49.90 -3.11
CA ALA A 116 24.77 -49.00 -2.63
C ALA A 116 25.17 -47.53 -2.75
N ALA A 117 26.43 -47.18 -2.44
CA ALA A 117 26.97 -45.83 -2.62
C ALA A 117 27.01 -45.43 -4.10
N HIS A 118 27.45 -46.33 -4.99
CA HIS A 118 27.43 -46.10 -6.44
C HIS A 118 26.02 -45.91 -6.98
N GLN A 119 25.05 -46.70 -6.53
CA GLN A 119 23.64 -46.55 -6.91
C GLN A 119 23.07 -45.21 -6.43
N ARG A 120 23.36 -44.81 -5.18
CA ARG A 120 22.97 -43.49 -4.65
C ARG A 120 23.59 -42.34 -5.44
N LEU A 121 24.87 -42.44 -5.77
CA LEU A 121 25.56 -41.43 -6.58
C LEU A 121 24.98 -41.36 -7.99
N SER A 122 24.82 -42.50 -8.66
CA SER A 122 24.24 -42.60 -10.01
C SER A 122 22.83 -41.99 -10.07
N THR A 123 21.99 -42.32 -9.09
CA THR A 123 20.63 -41.75 -8.99
C THR A 123 20.65 -40.25 -8.70
N SER A 124 21.59 -39.76 -7.88
CA SER A 124 21.79 -38.33 -7.64
C SER A 124 22.20 -37.58 -8.91
N ILE A 125 23.20 -38.10 -9.63
CA ILE A 125 23.71 -37.51 -10.89
C ILE A 125 22.60 -37.44 -11.94
N LEU A 126 21.78 -38.49 -12.08
CA LEU A 126 20.66 -38.49 -13.03
C LEU A 126 19.62 -37.40 -12.69
N ARG A 127 19.34 -37.18 -11.40
CA ARG A 127 18.44 -36.12 -10.95
C ARG A 127 19.02 -34.74 -11.24
N GLU A 128 20.29 -34.51 -10.92
CA GLU A 128 20.95 -33.22 -11.20
C GLU A 128 21.00 -32.92 -12.70
N LYS A 129 21.33 -33.91 -13.54
CA LYS A 129 21.28 -33.76 -15.00
C LYS A 129 19.90 -33.34 -15.48
N LYS A 130 18.85 -33.99 -14.98
CA LYS A 130 17.46 -33.63 -15.32
C LYS A 130 17.11 -32.20 -14.90
N MET A 131 17.54 -31.77 -13.72
CA MET A 131 17.33 -30.39 -13.25
C MET A 131 18.10 -29.38 -14.10
N ALA A 132 19.37 -29.65 -14.39
CA ALA A 132 20.21 -28.80 -15.23
C ALA A 132 19.67 -28.68 -16.66
N ASP A 133 19.16 -29.78 -17.24
CA ASP A 133 18.51 -29.74 -18.56
C ASP A 133 17.22 -28.91 -18.53
N GLN A 134 16.44 -28.98 -17.44
CA GLN A 134 15.24 -28.17 -17.28
C GLN A 134 15.57 -26.69 -17.14
N GLU A 135 16.60 -26.34 -16.37
CA GLU A 135 17.08 -24.97 -16.22
C GLU A 135 17.64 -24.43 -17.53
N ARG A 136 18.41 -25.24 -18.28
CA ARG A 136 18.91 -24.85 -19.60
C ARG A 136 17.77 -24.53 -20.56
N ARG A 137 16.72 -25.37 -20.61
CA ARG A 137 15.53 -25.10 -21.45
C ARG A 137 14.82 -23.81 -21.03
N LYS A 138 14.69 -23.54 -19.73
CA LYS A 138 14.11 -22.27 -19.25
C LYS A 138 14.99 -21.08 -19.67
N ALA A 139 16.30 -21.20 -19.50
CA ALA A 139 17.26 -20.18 -19.90
C ALA A 139 17.29 -19.94 -21.43
N GLU A 140 16.99 -20.96 -22.24
CA GLU A 140 16.86 -20.83 -23.70
C GLU A 140 15.62 -20.00 -24.11
N HIS A 141 14.51 -20.08 -23.36
CA HIS A 141 13.28 -19.33 -23.67
C HIS A 141 13.27 -17.91 -23.06
N LEU A 142 13.98 -17.72 -21.94
CA LEU A 142 14.02 -16.46 -21.21
C LEU A 142 14.33 -15.22 -22.08
N PRO A 143 15.27 -15.26 -23.06
CA PRO A 143 15.51 -14.10 -23.92
C PRO A 143 14.30 -13.72 -24.77
N ALA A 144 13.56 -14.69 -25.31
CA ALA A 144 12.38 -14.44 -26.12
C ALA A 144 11.24 -13.84 -25.27
N ASP A 145 11.04 -14.35 -24.05
CA ASP A 145 10.05 -13.82 -23.11
C ASP A 145 10.38 -12.38 -22.71
N LEU A 146 11.67 -12.08 -22.46
CA LEU A 146 12.15 -10.73 -22.16
C LEU A 146 11.95 -9.76 -23.34
N ASP A 147 12.23 -10.20 -24.57
CA ASP A 147 12.02 -9.40 -25.77
C ASP A 147 10.53 -9.12 -26.02
N GLU A 148 9.65 -10.08 -25.74
CA GLU A 148 8.20 -9.90 -25.82
C GLU A 148 7.71 -8.89 -24.78
N TRP A 149 8.16 -9.02 -23.52
CA TRP A 149 7.86 -8.05 -22.47
C TRP A 149 8.40 -6.65 -22.77
N ALA A 150 9.59 -6.54 -23.36
CA ALA A 150 10.16 -5.25 -23.75
C ALA A 150 9.29 -4.54 -24.81
N LYS A 151 8.76 -5.28 -25.79
CA LYS A 151 7.85 -4.74 -26.80
C LYS A 151 6.51 -4.31 -26.22
N ASP A 152 5.94 -5.10 -25.32
CA ASP A 152 4.69 -4.73 -24.65
C ASP A 152 4.89 -3.46 -23.81
N LEU A 153 6.00 -3.36 -23.09
CA LEU A 153 6.36 -2.16 -22.34
C LEU A 153 6.47 -0.93 -23.26
N GLU A 154 7.18 -1.05 -24.38
CA GLU A 154 7.34 0.04 -25.35
C GLU A 154 5.98 0.46 -25.95
N GLN A 155 5.10 -0.48 -26.25
CA GLN A 155 3.74 -0.19 -26.71
C GLN A 155 2.94 0.56 -25.63
N LYS A 156 3.02 0.12 -24.37
CA LYS A 156 2.34 0.77 -23.24
C LYS A 156 2.88 2.18 -23.00
N GLU A 157 4.19 2.38 -23.11
CA GLU A 157 4.81 3.70 -23.03
C GLU A 157 4.34 4.61 -24.16
N ALA A 158 4.25 4.12 -25.41
CA ALA A 158 3.74 4.88 -26.53
C ALA A 158 2.25 5.25 -26.38
N GLU A 159 1.42 4.32 -25.89
CA GLU A 159 0.01 4.57 -25.56
C GLU A 159 -0.13 5.66 -24.49
N LEU A 160 0.64 5.58 -23.41
CA LEU A 160 0.66 6.58 -22.34
C LEU A 160 1.16 7.95 -22.83
N GLN A 161 2.19 7.98 -23.67
CA GLN A 161 2.72 9.21 -24.26
C GLN A 161 1.68 9.90 -25.15
N SER A 162 1.00 9.13 -26.01
CA SER A 162 -0.08 9.65 -26.86
C SER A 162 -1.24 10.23 -26.05
N LEU A 163 -1.63 9.56 -24.96
CA LEU A 163 -2.65 10.06 -24.05
C LEU A 163 -2.20 11.33 -23.32
N ASN A 164 -0.93 11.38 -22.89
CA ASN A 164 -0.35 12.55 -22.24
C ASN A 164 -0.34 13.77 -23.17
N THR A 165 0.08 13.59 -24.43
CA THR A 165 0.11 14.66 -25.42
C THR A 165 -1.31 15.15 -25.72
N PHE A 166 -2.27 14.24 -25.88
CA PHE A 166 -3.68 14.59 -26.08
C PHE A 166 -4.22 15.46 -24.95
N TYR A 167 -4.05 15.04 -23.69
CA TYR A 167 -4.57 15.83 -22.55
C TYR A 167 -3.82 17.15 -22.35
N ARG A 168 -2.51 17.20 -22.62
CA ARG A 168 -1.75 18.46 -22.60
C ARG A 168 -2.28 19.45 -23.64
N GLU A 169 -2.58 18.99 -24.84
CA GLU A 169 -3.17 19.83 -25.88
C GLU A 169 -4.58 20.32 -25.51
N GLN A 170 -5.41 19.45 -24.93
CA GLN A 170 -6.73 19.84 -24.44
C GLN A 170 -6.64 20.92 -23.35
N LEU A 171 -5.75 20.73 -22.37
CA LEU A 171 -5.53 21.71 -21.30
C LEU A 171 -5.03 23.03 -21.86
N SER A 172 -4.02 23.00 -22.75
CA SER A 172 -3.50 24.21 -23.39
C SER A 172 -4.58 24.95 -24.20
N SER A 173 -5.43 24.21 -24.91
CA SER A 173 -6.57 24.78 -25.66
C SER A 173 -7.59 25.44 -24.73
N ILE A 174 -7.93 24.81 -23.61
CA ILE A 174 -8.84 25.36 -22.60
C ILE A 174 -8.24 26.60 -21.94
N GLU A 175 -6.97 26.54 -21.52
CA GLU A 175 -6.25 27.68 -20.92
C GLU A 175 -6.22 28.87 -21.87
N LYS A 176 -5.91 28.64 -23.16
CA LYS A 176 -5.91 29.69 -24.18
C LYS A 176 -7.29 30.32 -24.38
N LYS A 177 -8.34 29.50 -24.49
CA LYS A 177 -9.73 29.98 -24.63
C LYS A 177 -10.17 30.76 -23.39
N ASN A 178 -9.85 30.29 -22.19
CA ASN A 178 -10.15 30.99 -20.95
C ASN A 178 -9.46 32.35 -20.92
N LEU A 179 -8.18 32.42 -21.27
CA LEU A 179 -7.42 33.68 -21.32
C LEU A 179 -8.02 34.67 -22.34
N GLU A 180 -8.43 34.19 -23.51
CA GLU A 180 -9.09 35.01 -24.53
C GLU A 180 -10.45 35.55 -24.05
N ILE A 181 -11.25 34.71 -23.39
CA ILE A 181 -12.53 35.12 -22.78
C ILE A 181 -12.30 36.18 -21.71
N TYR A 182 -11.30 36.00 -20.83
CA TYR A 182 -10.99 36.99 -19.79
C TYR A 182 -10.61 38.33 -20.41
N ARG A 183 -9.73 38.32 -21.41
CA ARG A 183 -9.31 39.53 -22.10
C ARG A 183 -10.49 40.26 -22.76
N LEU A 184 -11.32 39.53 -23.52
CA LEU A 184 -12.49 40.12 -24.17
C LEU A 184 -13.47 40.69 -23.14
N THR A 185 -13.69 39.97 -22.03
CA THR A 185 -14.57 40.41 -20.94
C THR A 185 -14.04 41.67 -20.26
N GLU A 186 -12.73 41.75 -20.03
CA GLU A 186 -12.06 42.93 -19.49
C GLU A 186 -12.23 44.14 -20.42
N GLU A 187 -11.97 43.97 -21.72
CA GLU A 187 -12.15 45.02 -22.73
C GLU A 187 -13.61 45.49 -22.81
N GLN A 188 -14.58 44.57 -22.79
CA GLN A 188 -16.01 44.88 -22.78
C GLN A 188 -16.43 45.61 -21.50
N PHE A 189 -15.94 45.16 -20.34
CA PHE A 189 -16.23 45.78 -19.06
C PHE A 189 -15.73 47.22 -19.01
N HIS A 190 -14.46 47.45 -19.41
CA HIS A 190 -13.90 48.79 -19.44
C HIS A 190 -14.64 49.70 -20.42
N THR A 191 -14.95 49.20 -21.62
CA THR A 191 -15.73 49.96 -22.60
C THR A 191 -17.11 50.33 -22.06
N ALA A 192 -17.79 49.39 -21.40
CA ALA A 192 -19.09 49.63 -20.79
C ALA A 192 -19.00 50.62 -19.62
N ALA A 193 -17.96 50.53 -18.79
CA ALA A 193 -17.70 51.44 -17.67
C ALA A 193 -17.45 52.87 -18.17
N THR A 194 -16.56 53.07 -19.15
CA THR A 194 -16.29 54.39 -19.74
C THR A 194 -17.54 54.97 -20.42
N ASN A 195 -18.32 54.15 -21.13
CA ASN A 195 -19.58 54.61 -21.73
C ASN A 195 -20.61 54.98 -20.65
N ALA A 196 -20.68 54.22 -19.55
CA ALA A 196 -21.53 54.55 -18.41
C ALA A 196 -21.08 55.86 -17.75
N GLU A 197 -19.79 56.10 -17.56
CA GLU A 197 -19.25 57.38 -17.05
C GLU A 197 -19.61 58.56 -17.96
N LEU A 198 -19.57 58.39 -19.28
CA LEU A 198 -19.97 59.43 -20.23
C LEU A 198 -21.48 59.73 -20.19
N ARG A 199 -22.31 58.70 -19.99
CA ARG A 199 -23.78 58.82 -19.99
C ARG A 199 -24.34 59.25 -18.64
N VAL A 200 -23.74 58.78 -17.55
CA VAL A 200 -24.08 59.17 -16.19
C VAL A 200 -23.41 60.51 -15.95
N LYS A 201 -24.15 61.59 -16.19
CA LYS A 201 -23.71 62.92 -15.76
C LYS A 201 -23.35 62.85 -14.28
N GLN A 202 -22.10 63.19 -13.95
CA GLN A 202 -21.73 63.47 -12.58
C GLN A 202 -22.74 64.48 -12.06
N ARG A 203 -23.52 64.12 -11.03
CA ARG A 203 -24.47 65.05 -10.43
C ARG A 203 -23.64 66.21 -9.89
N SER A 204 -23.65 67.33 -10.60
CA SER A 204 -23.14 68.61 -10.09
C SER A 204 -24.06 69.01 -8.97
N TYR A 205 -23.64 68.79 -7.73
CA TYR A 205 -24.29 69.41 -6.58
C TYR A 205 -23.73 70.83 -6.49
N ASP A 206 -24.31 71.73 -7.30
CA ASP A 206 -24.03 73.14 -7.16
C ASP A 206 -24.58 73.58 -5.79
N PRO A 207 -23.73 74.04 -4.86
CA PRO A 207 -24.18 74.40 -3.52
C PRO A 207 -25.14 75.58 -3.61
N VAL A 208 -26.41 75.34 -3.32
CA VAL A 208 -27.43 76.38 -3.38
C VAL A 208 -27.32 77.28 -2.14
N CYS A 209 -27.42 78.59 -2.34
CA CYS A 209 -27.40 79.59 -1.27
C CYS A 209 -26.07 79.63 -0.48
N MET A 210 -24.95 79.23 -1.10
CA MET A 210 -23.64 79.10 -0.43
C MET A 210 -23.21 80.39 0.28
N ASP A 211 -23.36 81.55 -0.35
CA ASP A 211 -22.99 82.84 0.25
C ASP A 211 -23.86 83.17 1.46
N LEU A 212 -25.19 83.01 1.35
CA LEU A 212 -26.13 83.20 2.45
C LEU A 212 -25.87 82.21 3.60
N GLN A 213 -25.51 80.96 3.28
CA GLN A 213 -25.12 79.94 4.26
C GLN A 213 -23.85 80.36 5.02
N SER A 214 -22.86 80.90 4.33
CA SER A 214 -21.63 81.37 4.98
C SER A 214 -21.90 82.58 5.88
N ASN A 215 -22.73 83.53 5.42
CA ASN A 215 -23.06 84.75 6.14
C ASN A 215 -23.88 84.46 7.39
N ILE A 216 -24.88 83.56 7.33
CA ILE A 216 -25.72 83.22 8.48
C ILE A 216 -24.92 82.48 9.56
N LEU A 217 -24.04 81.55 9.15
CA LEU A 217 -23.15 80.84 10.07
C LEU A 217 -22.19 81.81 10.76
N LYS A 218 -21.63 82.76 10.01
CA LYS A 218 -20.78 83.82 10.55
C LYS A 218 -21.54 84.69 11.56
N CYS A 219 -22.75 85.13 11.23
CA CYS A 219 -23.58 85.95 12.11
C CYS A 219 -23.87 85.24 13.45
N TYR A 220 -24.24 83.96 13.43
CA TYR A 220 -24.50 83.20 14.67
C TYR A 220 -23.24 82.94 15.49
N ALA A 221 -22.09 82.79 14.84
CA ALA A 221 -20.81 82.64 15.54
C ALA A 221 -20.43 83.93 16.31
N GLU A 222 -20.71 85.09 15.72
CA GLU A 222 -20.45 86.41 16.31
C GLU A 222 -21.50 86.81 17.36
N ASN A 223 -22.77 86.39 17.20
CA ASN A 223 -23.90 86.80 18.06
C ASN A 223 -24.47 85.63 18.90
N LYS A 224 -23.63 85.04 19.77
CA LYS A 224 -24.00 83.81 20.51
C LYS A 224 -25.18 83.96 21.48
N GLN A 225 -25.28 85.10 22.17
CA GLN A 225 -26.35 85.40 23.14
C GLN A 225 -27.50 86.22 22.55
N GLU A 226 -27.30 86.85 21.39
CA GLU A 226 -28.28 87.71 20.71
C GLU A 226 -28.62 87.20 19.30
N ARG A 227 -28.95 85.91 19.21
CA ARG A 227 -29.19 85.22 17.91
C ARG A 227 -30.33 85.82 17.08
N LEU A 228 -31.23 86.56 17.70
CA LEU A 228 -32.34 87.23 17.02
C LEU A 228 -31.88 88.35 16.07
N ASN A 229 -30.68 88.92 16.28
CA ASN A 229 -30.09 89.90 15.37
C ASN A 229 -29.76 89.29 13.99
N CYS A 230 -29.58 87.97 13.90
CA CYS A 230 -29.37 87.25 12.64
C CYS A 230 -30.69 86.81 11.96
N SER A 231 -31.86 87.22 12.50
CA SER A 231 -33.15 86.70 12.03
C SER A 231 -33.48 87.09 10.60
N ASP A 232 -33.08 88.27 10.14
CA ASP A 232 -33.35 88.70 8.76
C ASP A 232 -32.50 87.92 7.76
N LEU A 233 -31.24 87.67 8.10
CA LEU A 233 -30.35 86.81 7.31
C LEU A 233 -30.83 85.34 7.29
N ALA A 234 -31.40 84.87 8.40
CA ALA A 234 -32.06 83.56 8.46
C ALA A 234 -33.28 83.46 7.56
N LYS A 235 -34.14 84.50 7.53
CA LYS A 235 -35.28 84.56 6.62
C LYS A 235 -34.84 84.58 5.17
N GLU A 236 -33.76 85.29 4.85
CA GLU A 236 -33.22 85.36 3.49
C GLU A 236 -32.64 84.03 3.02
N TYR A 237 -31.86 83.36 3.87
CA TYR A 237 -31.39 81.99 3.62
C TYR A 237 -32.57 81.02 3.41
N GLN A 238 -33.59 81.08 4.27
CA GLN A 238 -34.77 80.22 4.15
C GLN A 238 -35.58 80.49 2.87
N LYS A 239 -35.70 81.75 2.45
CA LYS A 239 -36.30 82.12 1.16
C LYS A 239 -35.51 81.55 -0.01
N CYS A 240 -34.17 81.65 0.03
CA CYS A 240 -33.31 81.09 -0.99
C CYS A 240 -33.45 79.56 -1.08
N VAL A 241 -33.40 78.84 0.06
CA VAL A 241 -33.56 77.39 0.11
C VAL A 241 -34.93 76.95 -0.40
N SER A 242 -36.01 77.63 0.02
CA SER A 242 -37.36 77.29 -0.42
C SER A 242 -37.60 77.58 -1.91
N ALA A 243 -37.01 78.65 -2.45
CA ALA A 243 -37.05 78.94 -3.88
C ALA A 243 -36.29 77.87 -4.68
N ALA A 244 -35.10 77.48 -4.21
CA ALA A 244 -34.32 76.42 -4.84
C ALA A 244 -35.01 75.06 -4.78
N GLN A 245 -35.63 74.71 -3.65
CA GLN A 245 -36.39 73.48 -3.50
C GLN A 245 -37.58 73.43 -4.46
N LYS A 246 -38.31 74.55 -4.62
CA LYS A 246 -39.37 74.65 -5.62
C LYS A 246 -38.83 74.44 -7.02
N ASN A 247 -37.74 75.12 -7.40
CA ASN A 247 -37.16 75.00 -8.74
C ASN A 247 -36.60 73.60 -9.02
N LEU A 248 -36.04 72.89 -8.04
CA LEU A 248 -35.54 71.52 -8.20
C LEU A 248 -36.67 70.49 -8.38
N LEU A 249 -37.81 70.69 -7.71
CA LEU A 249 -38.98 69.79 -7.83
C LEU A 249 -39.68 69.88 -9.20
N PHE A 250 -39.54 71.00 -9.92
CA PHE A 250 -40.14 71.19 -11.25
C PHE A 250 -39.26 70.74 -12.43
N ASN A 251 -37.97 70.41 -12.21
CA ASN A 251 -37.01 70.07 -13.27
C ASN A 251 -36.74 68.56 -13.44
N HIS A 252 -37.57 67.69 -12.85
CA HIS A 252 -37.52 66.23 -13.04
C HIS A 252 -38.64 65.71 -13.96
N GLY A 253 -38.90 66.41 -15.07
CA GLY A 253 -39.79 65.99 -16.15
C GLY A 253 -39.01 65.52 -17.37
#